data_AF-A0A7Y8IWG4-F1
#
_entry.id   AF-A0A7Y8IWG4-F1
#
_cell.length_a   1.000
_cell.length_b   1.000
_cell.length_c   1.000
_cell.angle_alpha   90.00
_cell.angle_beta   90.00
_cell.angle_gamma   90.00
#
_symmetry.space_group_name_H-M   'P 1'
#
loop_
_entity.id
_entity.type
_entity.pdbx_description
1 polymer ?
#
loop_
_entity_poly.entity_id
_entity_poly.type
_entity_poly.pdbx_seq_one_letter_code
_entity_poly.pdbx_strand_id
1 'polypeptide(L)'
;MKYLKVFFIGIIFLLGLTPMSLAEDYSLQYFLSKASSKKIELSKKELAELFDQLEEVMKKAQKIRSHLMKAIQTGETDVRYQEGKFWMVKLEEDKDFIEAAIQQIKLLRERSTHLLASIKLYKNLKDLSSHFNTYNNMTFFSSWVGDLAPEMELWADPVFYKLHLLPLAHLKDPETKTSQKEKKSTPAKEKKPTSDGKKAASKEKKS
;
A
#
# COMPACT_ATOMS: atom_id res chain seq x y z
N MET A 1 -46.17 -41.48 -20.37
CA MET A 1 -45.50 -41.01 -19.14
C MET A 1 -44.03 -41.44 -18.99
N LYS A 2 -43.29 -41.80 -20.06
CA LYS A 2 -41.85 -42.18 -19.95
C LYS A 2 -40.88 -41.09 -20.41
N TYR A 3 -41.34 -40.12 -21.21
CA TYR A 3 -40.50 -39.03 -21.73
C TYR A 3 -40.35 -37.84 -20.78
N LEU A 4 -41.28 -37.64 -19.85
CA LEU A 4 -41.19 -36.53 -18.88
C LEU A 4 -40.04 -36.70 -17.87
N LYS A 5 -39.69 -37.96 -17.53
CA LYS A 5 -38.60 -38.27 -16.57
C LYS A 5 -37.20 -38.02 -17.16
N VAL A 6 -37.03 -38.18 -18.46
CA VAL A 6 -35.73 -37.96 -19.14
C VAL A 6 -35.44 -36.46 -19.28
N PHE A 7 -36.49 -35.65 -19.49
CA PHE A 7 -36.35 -34.20 -19.62
C PHE A 7 -35.89 -33.52 -18.31
N PHE A 8 -36.37 -34.00 -17.16
CA PHE A 8 -35.93 -33.47 -15.86
C PHE A 8 -34.46 -33.81 -15.51
N ILE A 9 -33.96 -34.96 -15.94
CA ILE A 9 -32.55 -35.35 -15.72
C ILE A 9 -31.61 -34.50 -16.59
N GLY A 10 -32.01 -34.16 -17.82
CA GLY A 10 -31.26 -33.27 -18.69
C GLY A 10 -31.15 -31.83 -18.16
N ILE A 11 -32.22 -31.31 -17.55
CA ILE A 11 -32.24 -29.96 -16.95
C ILE A 11 -31.34 -29.88 -15.71
N ILE A 12 -31.27 -30.94 -14.89
CA ILE A 12 -30.37 -30.98 -13.72
C ILE A 12 -28.90 -31.03 -14.16
N PHE A 13 -28.58 -31.70 -15.28
CA PHE A 13 -27.22 -31.69 -15.85
C PHE A 13 -26.83 -30.34 -16.48
N LEU A 14 -27.80 -29.57 -17.00
CA LEU A 14 -27.57 -28.22 -17.54
C LEU A 14 -27.39 -27.15 -16.45
N LEU A 15 -28.00 -27.33 -15.26
CA LEU A 15 -27.83 -26.44 -14.11
C LEU A 15 -26.56 -26.73 -13.28
N GLY A 16 -25.95 -27.91 -13.43
CA GLY A 16 -24.71 -28.29 -12.73
C GLY A 16 -23.41 -27.86 -13.43
N LEU A 17 -23.51 -27.27 -14.62
CA LEU A 17 -22.38 -26.90 -15.49
C LEU A 17 -22.23 -25.38 -15.65
N THR A 18 -22.67 -24.57 -14.68
CA THR A 18 -22.03 -23.27 -14.53
C THR A 18 -20.61 -23.54 -14.01
N PRO A 19 -19.54 -23.32 -14.79
CA PRO A 19 -18.23 -23.30 -14.19
C PRO A 19 -18.30 -22.22 -13.11
N MET A 20 -18.18 -22.61 -11.85
CA MET A 20 -17.68 -21.71 -10.81
C MET A 20 -16.23 -21.42 -11.20
N SER A 21 -16.05 -20.63 -12.26
CA SER A 21 -14.93 -19.72 -12.35
C SER A 21 -15.12 -18.80 -11.16
N LEU A 22 -14.57 -19.21 -10.02
CA LEU A 22 -14.07 -18.31 -9.00
C LEU A 22 -13.04 -17.43 -9.69
N ALA A 23 -13.50 -16.49 -10.50
CA ALA A 23 -12.72 -15.33 -10.86
C ALA A 23 -12.55 -14.62 -9.52
N GLU A 24 -11.39 -14.81 -8.90
CA GLU A 24 -11.00 -14.02 -7.73
C GLU A 24 -11.17 -12.56 -8.11
N ASP A 25 -12.17 -11.93 -7.51
CA ASP A 25 -12.46 -10.52 -7.70
C ASP A 25 -11.43 -9.74 -6.86
N TYR A 26 -10.39 -9.22 -7.51
CA TYR A 26 -9.31 -8.44 -6.90
C TYR A 26 -9.76 -7.01 -6.57
N SER A 27 -10.82 -6.92 -5.78
CA SER A 27 -11.38 -5.67 -5.28
C SER A 27 -10.52 -5.07 -4.15
N LEU A 28 -10.80 -3.81 -3.78
CA LEU A 28 -10.20 -3.20 -2.59
C LEU A 28 -10.41 -4.07 -1.34
N GLN A 29 -11.59 -4.66 -1.18
CA GLN A 29 -11.91 -5.54 -0.06
C GLN A 29 -11.02 -6.79 -0.01
N TYR A 30 -10.72 -7.36 -1.18
CA TYR A 30 -9.77 -8.47 -1.28
C TYR A 30 -8.40 -8.07 -0.72
N PHE A 31 -7.86 -6.94 -1.17
CA PHE A 31 -6.54 -6.47 -0.72
C PHE A 31 -6.54 -6.06 0.76
N LEU A 32 -7.60 -5.46 1.28
CA LEU A 32 -7.72 -5.15 2.71
C LEU A 32 -7.77 -6.42 3.56
N SER A 33 -8.52 -7.43 3.14
CA SER A 33 -8.55 -8.75 3.77
C SER A 33 -7.16 -9.40 3.75
N LYS A 34 -6.44 -9.29 2.61
CA LYS A 34 -5.06 -9.77 2.49
C LYS A 34 -4.11 -9.04 3.44
N ALA A 35 -4.20 -7.71 3.52
CA ALA A 35 -3.35 -6.86 4.35
C ALA A 35 -3.55 -7.05 5.86
N SER A 36 -4.73 -7.51 6.26
CA SER A 36 -5.03 -7.89 7.64
C SER A 36 -4.68 -9.35 7.96
N SER A 37 -4.39 -10.16 6.94
CA SER A 37 -4.00 -11.56 7.10
C SER A 37 -2.53 -11.71 7.51
N LYS A 38 -2.18 -12.88 8.05
CA LYS A 38 -0.78 -13.22 8.38
C LYS A 38 0.11 -13.39 7.15
N LYS A 39 -0.47 -13.61 5.95
CA LYS A 39 0.26 -13.86 4.71
C LYS A 39 0.20 -12.62 3.82
N ILE A 40 1.19 -11.75 3.98
CA ILE A 40 1.27 -10.44 3.32
C ILE A 40 1.84 -10.55 1.89
N GLU A 41 2.49 -11.66 1.55
CA GLU A 41 3.08 -11.85 0.21
C GLU A 41 2.02 -11.94 -0.89
N LEU A 42 2.18 -11.06 -1.88
CA LEU A 42 1.42 -11.06 -3.12
C LEU A 42 2.07 -11.98 -4.16
N SER A 43 1.28 -12.83 -4.80
CA SER A 43 1.65 -13.52 -6.02
C SER A 43 1.85 -12.52 -7.17
N LYS A 44 2.51 -12.96 -8.25
CA LYS A 44 2.70 -12.14 -9.45
C LYS A 44 1.38 -11.63 -10.05
N LYS A 45 0.32 -12.46 -9.97
CA LYS A 45 -1.01 -12.10 -10.46
C LYS A 45 -1.65 -11.03 -9.58
N GLU A 46 -1.69 -11.26 -8.26
CA GLU A 46 -2.21 -10.27 -7.29
C GLU A 46 -1.48 -8.93 -7.38
N LEU A 47 -0.17 -8.96 -7.64
CA LEU A 47 0.64 -7.76 -7.79
C LEU A 47 0.32 -6.99 -9.09
N ALA A 48 0.07 -7.69 -10.20
CA ALA A 48 -0.38 -7.05 -11.43
C ALA A 48 -1.74 -6.37 -11.22
N GLU A 49 -2.67 -7.09 -10.60
CA GLU A 49 -4.02 -6.59 -10.30
C GLU A 49 -4.00 -5.42 -9.32
N LEU A 50 -3.11 -5.43 -8.32
CA LEU A 50 -2.90 -4.27 -7.43
C LEU A 50 -2.53 -3.02 -8.25
N PHE A 51 -1.64 -3.15 -9.21
CA PHE A 51 -1.23 -2.03 -10.06
C PHE A 51 -2.32 -1.60 -11.04
N ASP A 52 -3.11 -2.54 -11.56
CA ASP A 52 -4.29 -2.25 -12.38
C ASP A 52 -5.33 -1.43 -11.58
N GLN A 53 -5.65 -1.86 -10.37
CA GLN A 53 -6.60 -1.15 -9.50
C GLN A 53 -6.09 0.24 -9.14
N LEU A 54 -4.82 0.38 -8.75
CA LEU A 54 -4.23 1.69 -8.46
C LEU A 54 -4.27 2.62 -9.68
N GLU A 55 -4.03 2.10 -10.90
CA GLU A 55 -4.14 2.90 -12.11
C GLU A 55 -5.57 3.38 -12.36
N GLU A 56 -6.56 2.52 -12.15
CA GLU A 56 -7.97 2.90 -12.25
C GLU A 56 -8.36 3.96 -11.23
N VAL A 57 -7.87 3.88 -9.99
CA VAL A 57 -8.03 4.92 -8.96
C VAL A 57 -7.43 6.24 -9.43
N MET A 58 -6.23 6.23 -10.02
CA MET A 58 -5.60 7.44 -10.58
C MET A 58 -6.40 8.03 -11.76
N LYS A 59 -6.99 7.18 -12.62
CA LYS A 59 -7.87 7.64 -13.70
C LYS A 59 -9.15 8.27 -13.16
N LYS A 60 -9.77 7.69 -12.12
CA LYS A 60 -10.91 8.28 -11.43
C LYS A 60 -10.53 9.65 -10.83
N ALA A 61 -9.39 9.74 -10.14
CA ALA A 61 -8.88 10.99 -9.59
C ALA A 61 -8.71 12.06 -10.67
N GLN A 62 -8.13 11.71 -11.83
CA GLN A 62 -7.96 12.64 -12.95
C GLN A 62 -9.30 13.15 -13.50
N LYS A 63 -10.30 12.27 -13.62
CA LYS A 63 -11.65 12.64 -14.09
C LYS A 63 -12.32 13.60 -13.11
N ILE A 64 -12.27 13.31 -11.81
CA ILE A 64 -12.85 14.16 -10.77
C ILE A 64 -12.13 15.52 -10.74
N ARG A 65 -10.79 15.55 -10.75
CA ARG A 65 -10.00 16.79 -10.84
C ARG A 65 -10.46 17.66 -12.00
N SER A 66 -10.57 17.07 -13.20
CA SER A 66 -11.01 17.80 -14.41
C SER A 66 -12.44 18.32 -14.29
N HIS A 67 -13.32 17.56 -13.63
CA HIS A 67 -14.69 17.97 -13.36
C HIS A 67 -14.76 19.13 -12.37
N LEU A 68 -14.03 19.05 -11.25
CA LEU A 68 -13.95 20.11 -10.24
C LEU A 68 -13.43 21.42 -10.85
N MET A 69 -12.35 21.36 -11.64
CA MET A 69 -11.83 22.54 -12.33
C MET A 69 -12.88 23.17 -13.25
N LYS A 70 -13.59 22.35 -14.02
CA LYS A 70 -14.66 22.82 -14.91
C LYS A 70 -15.78 23.48 -14.10
N ALA A 71 -16.22 22.86 -13.01
CA ALA A 71 -17.31 23.35 -12.19
C ALA A 71 -16.98 24.70 -11.50
N ILE A 72 -15.71 24.93 -11.17
CA ILE A 72 -15.23 26.25 -10.69
C ILE A 72 -15.24 27.27 -11.83
N GLN A 73 -14.75 26.88 -13.02
CA GLN A 73 -14.65 27.79 -14.17
C GLN A 73 -16.02 28.21 -14.73
N THR A 74 -17.00 27.32 -14.72
CA THR A 74 -18.36 27.59 -15.23
C THR A 74 -19.26 28.26 -14.20
N GLY A 75 -18.83 28.35 -12.93
CA GLY A 75 -19.66 28.82 -11.84
C GLY A 75 -20.77 27.84 -11.45
N GLU A 76 -20.64 26.55 -11.82
CA GLU A 76 -21.54 25.48 -11.35
C GLU A 76 -21.41 25.28 -9.83
N THR A 77 -20.23 25.58 -9.28
CA THR A 77 -20.00 25.64 -7.84
C THR A 77 -20.12 27.07 -7.34
N ASP A 78 -20.92 27.27 -6.28
CA ASP A 78 -21.09 28.57 -5.63
C ASP A 78 -19.89 28.86 -4.72
N VAL A 79 -18.76 29.17 -5.36
CA VAL A 79 -17.49 29.45 -4.70
C VAL A 79 -17.09 30.89 -5.02
N ARG A 80 -16.71 31.65 -3.98
CA ARG A 80 -16.23 33.03 -4.14
C ARG A 80 -15.00 33.05 -5.05
N TYR A 81 -14.86 34.10 -5.86
CA TYR A 81 -13.79 34.20 -6.86
C TYR A 81 -12.37 33.92 -6.33
N GLN A 82 -11.99 34.47 -5.17
CA GLN A 82 -10.67 34.24 -4.57
C GLN A 82 -10.48 32.79 -4.12
N GLU A 83 -11.55 32.17 -3.63
CA GLU A 83 -11.56 30.78 -3.21
C GLU A 83 -11.51 29.85 -4.44
N GLY A 84 -12.21 30.19 -5.52
CA GLY A 84 -12.10 29.50 -6.81
C GLY A 84 -10.67 29.53 -7.36
N LYS A 85 -9.99 30.68 -7.30
CA LYS A 85 -8.56 30.77 -7.69
C LYS A 85 -7.67 29.86 -6.86
N PHE A 86 -7.88 29.85 -5.54
CA PHE A 86 -7.13 29.00 -4.63
C PHE A 86 -7.28 27.51 -4.99
N TRP A 87 -8.52 27.05 -5.18
CA TRP A 87 -8.79 25.66 -5.54
C TRP A 87 -8.26 25.28 -6.92
N MET A 88 -8.33 26.19 -7.90
CA MET A 88 -7.75 25.96 -9.22
C MET A 88 -6.24 25.69 -9.18
N VAL A 89 -5.49 26.41 -8.34
CA VAL A 89 -4.05 26.15 -8.16
C VAL A 89 -3.82 24.76 -7.55
N LYS A 90 -4.61 24.39 -6.52
CA LYS A 90 -4.50 23.07 -5.89
C LYS A 90 -4.82 21.91 -6.83
N LEU A 91 -5.87 22.06 -7.64
CA LEU A 91 -6.27 21.07 -8.63
C LEU A 91 -5.26 20.97 -9.80
N GLU A 92 -4.48 22.01 -10.07
CA GLU A 92 -3.39 21.92 -11.05
C GLU A 92 -2.16 21.22 -10.46
N GLU A 93 -1.80 21.48 -9.20
CA GLU A 93 -0.76 20.72 -8.48
C GLU A 93 -1.08 19.21 -8.46
N ASP A 94 -2.35 18.84 -8.24
CA ASP A 94 -2.79 17.44 -8.25
C ASP A 94 -2.55 16.70 -9.56
N LYS A 95 -2.56 17.42 -10.68
CA LYS A 95 -2.28 16.82 -12.00
C LYS A 95 -0.89 16.19 -12.01
N ASP A 96 0.10 16.92 -11.53
CA ASP A 96 1.49 16.47 -11.52
C ASP A 96 1.66 15.25 -10.61
N PHE A 97 0.97 15.22 -9.45
CA PHE A 97 0.95 14.07 -8.56
C PHE A 97 0.31 12.83 -9.21
N ILE A 98 -0.84 13.01 -9.88
CA ILE A 98 -1.56 11.92 -10.58
C ILE A 98 -0.72 11.37 -11.73
N GLU A 99 -0.18 12.25 -12.58
CA GLU A 99 0.65 11.84 -13.71
C GLU A 99 1.92 11.12 -13.23
N ALA A 100 2.59 11.66 -12.21
CA ALA A 100 3.76 11.02 -11.61
C ALA A 100 3.42 9.64 -11.03
N ALA A 101 2.28 9.49 -10.35
CA ALA A 101 1.82 8.22 -9.81
C ALA A 101 1.58 7.18 -10.92
N ILE A 102 0.89 7.56 -12.01
CA ILE A 102 0.66 6.69 -13.18
C ILE A 102 2.00 6.23 -13.78
N GLN A 103 2.99 7.13 -13.89
CA GLN A 103 4.31 6.76 -14.40
C GLN A 103 5.05 5.78 -13.46
N GLN A 104 4.95 5.97 -12.14
CA GLN A 104 5.53 5.01 -11.19
C GLN A 104 4.83 3.65 -11.28
N ILE A 105 3.50 3.61 -11.43
CA ILE A 105 2.74 2.36 -11.61
C ILE A 105 3.24 1.62 -12.86
N LYS A 106 3.39 2.30 -13.99
CA LYS A 106 3.92 1.71 -15.24
C LYS A 106 5.31 1.13 -15.03
N LEU A 107 6.21 1.88 -14.40
CA LEU A 107 7.56 1.41 -14.08
C LEU A 107 7.55 0.18 -13.15
N LEU A 108 6.65 0.15 -12.16
CA LEU A 108 6.52 -0.97 -11.22
C LEU A 108 5.90 -2.22 -11.84
N ARG A 109 5.08 -2.10 -12.88
CA ARG A 109 4.64 -3.26 -13.68
C ARG A 109 5.81 -3.96 -14.36
N GLU A 110 6.79 -3.19 -14.84
CA GLU A 110 8.00 -3.74 -15.45
C GLU A 110 9.01 -4.22 -14.41
N ARG A 111 9.16 -3.46 -13.32
CA ARG A 111 10.18 -3.68 -12.28
C ARG A 111 9.58 -3.53 -10.89
N SER A 112 8.82 -4.53 -10.46
CA SER A 112 8.09 -4.47 -9.20
C SER A 112 8.97 -4.43 -7.95
N THR A 113 10.26 -4.71 -8.04
CA THR A 113 11.23 -4.61 -6.94
C THR A 113 11.93 -3.24 -6.86
N HIS A 114 11.50 -2.28 -7.67
CA HIS A 114 12.10 -0.95 -7.75
C HIS A 114 11.66 -0.06 -6.57
N LEU A 115 12.30 -0.25 -5.42
CA LEU A 115 11.98 0.43 -4.16
C LEU A 115 11.79 1.95 -4.28
N LEU A 116 12.66 2.67 -5.00
CA LEU A 116 12.53 4.12 -5.14
C LEU A 116 11.24 4.53 -5.87
N ALA A 117 10.78 3.71 -6.82
CA ALA A 117 9.53 3.96 -7.53
C ALA A 117 8.34 3.67 -6.61
N SER A 118 8.42 2.61 -5.80
CA SER A 118 7.43 2.30 -4.77
C SER A 118 7.32 3.41 -3.73
N ILE A 119 8.43 3.98 -3.25
CA ILE A 119 8.43 5.11 -2.30
C ILE A 119 7.77 6.35 -2.93
N LYS A 120 8.14 6.69 -4.17
CA LYS A 120 7.55 7.82 -4.90
C LYS A 120 6.05 7.63 -5.12
N LEU A 121 5.62 6.43 -5.51
CA LEU A 121 4.21 6.10 -5.67
C LEU A 121 3.46 6.25 -4.35
N TYR A 122 3.97 5.68 -3.26
CA TYR A 122 3.36 5.82 -1.93
C TYR A 122 3.21 7.28 -1.52
N LYS A 123 4.26 8.09 -1.69
CA LYS A 123 4.20 9.52 -1.39
C LYS A 123 3.08 10.22 -2.18
N ASN A 124 3.03 10.02 -3.49
CA ASN A 124 1.99 10.62 -4.33
C ASN A 124 0.59 10.17 -3.91
N LEU A 125 0.40 8.89 -3.56
CA LEU A 125 -0.88 8.38 -3.06
C LEU A 125 -1.29 9.04 -1.73
N LYS A 126 -0.34 9.26 -0.82
CA LYS A 126 -0.58 9.94 0.46
C LYS A 126 -0.93 11.42 0.27
N ASP A 127 -0.17 12.12 -0.56
CA ASP A 127 -0.40 13.54 -0.84
C ASP A 127 -1.79 13.71 -1.49
N LEU A 128 -2.12 12.89 -2.49
CA LEU A 128 -3.45 12.88 -3.12
C LEU A 128 -4.57 12.50 -2.13
N SER A 129 -4.38 11.48 -1.30
CA SER A 129 -5.38 11.12 -0.27
C SER A 129 -5.67 12.30 0.66
N SER A 130 -4.63 13.01 1.11
CA SER A 130 -4.78 14.21 1.95
C SER A 130 -5.53 15.33 1.22
N HIS A 131 -5.22 15.57 -0.05
CA HIS A 131 -5.89 16.60 -0.85
C HIS A 131 -7.37 16.25 -1.11
N PHE A 132 -7.66 15.01 -1.50
CA PHE A 132 -9.03 14.55 -1.73
C PHE A 132 -9.87 14.55 -0.44
N ASN A 133 -9.29 14.22 0.71
CA ASN A 133 -9.95 14.39 2.00
C ASN A 133 -10.24 15.87 2.29
N THR A 134 -9.35 16.79 1.90
CA THR A 134 -9.61 18.23 2.02
C THR A 134 -10.77 18.66 1.13
N TYR A 135 -10.84 18.16 -0.11
CA TYR A 135 -11.98 18.42 -1.00
C TYR A 135 -13.26 17.82 -0.43
N ASN A 136 -13.21 16.66 0.21
CA ASN A 136 -14.40 16.01 0.76
C ASN A 136 -15.01 16.80 1.93
N ASN A 137 -14.19 17.58 2.63
CA ASN A 137 -14.66 18.47 3.69
C ASN A 137 -15.32 19.75 3.17
N MET A 138 -15.28 20.00 1.86
CA MET A 138 -15.98 21.12 1.23
C MET A 138 -17.36 20.68 0.74
N THR A 139 -18.41 21.37 1.21
CA THR A 139 -19.82 21.06 0.91
C THR A 139 -20.10 20.92 -0.59
N PHE A 140 -19.46 21.74 -1.42
CA PHE A 140 -19.68 21.70 -2.87
C PHE A 140 -18.92 20.58 -3.56
N PHE A 141 -17.78 20.13 -3.01
CA PHE A 141 -16.94 19.12 -3.65
C PHE A 141 -17.25 17.70 -3.19
N SER A 142 -17.79 17.54 -1.97
CA SER A 142 -18.01 16.26 -1.31
C SER A 142 -18.86 15.28 -2.13
N SER A 143 -19.83 15.76 -2.92
CA SER A 143 -20.66 14.93 -3.79
C SER A 143 -19.86 14.24 -4.92
N TRP A 144 -18.72 14.81 -5.32
CA TRP A 144 -17.87 14.27 -6.38
C TRP A 144 -16.71 13.44 -5.85
N VAL A 145 -16.15 13.81 -4.70
CA VAL A 145 -14.98 13.13 -4.12
C VAL A 145 -15.31 12.14 -3.00
N GLY A 146 -16.56 12.14 -2.50
CA GLY A 146 -16.93 11.49 -1.25
C GLY A 146 -16.58 10.01 -1.14
N ASP A 147 -16.71 9.26 -2.24
CA ASP A 147 -16.33 7.85 -2.28
C ASP A 147 -14.83 7.66 -2.51
N LEU A 148 -14.22 8.51 -3.36
CA LEU A 148 -12.82 8.35 -3.77
C LEU A 148 -11.84 8.76 -2.66
N ALA A 149 -12.16 9.78 -1.87
CA ALA A 149 -11.29 10.27 -0.81
C ALA A 149 -10.93 9.19 0.23
N PRO A 150 -11.91 8.49 0.85
CA PRO A 150 -11.61 7.38 1.76
C PRO A 150 -11.04 6.16 1.02
N GLU A 151 -11.48 5.89 -0.22
CA GLU A 151 -10.91 4.80 -1.03
C GLU A 151 -9.40 4.99 -1.25
N MET A 152 -8.95 6.20 -1.58
CA MET A 152 -7.55 6.51 -1.85
C MET A 152 -6.66 6.35 -0.61
N GLU A 153 -7.18 6.70 0.57
CA GLU A 153 -6.50 6.48 1.85
C GLU A 153 -6.28 4.98 2.11
N LEU A 154 -7.30 4.15 1.85
CA LEU A 154 -7.22 2.70 1.97
C LEU A 154 -6.24 2.09 0.97
N TRP A 155 -6.20 2.59 -0.25
CA TRP A 155 -5.21 2.15 -1.24
C TRP A 155 -3.77 2.51 -0.82
N ALA A 156 -3.55 3.68 -0.21
CA ALA A 156 -2.23 4.13 0.19
C ALA A 156 -1.66 3.33 1.38
N ASP A 157 -2.37 3.32 2.50
CA ASP A 157 -1.83 2.84 3.78
C ASP A 157 -2.04 1.33 4.02
N PRO A 158 -3.26 0.84 4.20
CA PRO A 158 -3.43 -0.58 4.49
C PRO A 158 -3.10 -1.47 3.29
N VAL A 159 -3.28 -1.00 2.05
CA VAL A 159 -3.01 -1.82 0.87
C VAL A 159 -1.58 -1.65 0.36
N PHE A 160 -1.24 -0.52 -0.26
CA PHE A 160 0.04 -0.38 -0.95
C PHE A 160 1.23 -0.41 0.00
N TYR A 161 1.16 0.34 1.10
CA TYR A 161 2.27 0.37 2.07
C TYR A 161 2.51 -1.01 2.68
N LYS A 162 1.48 -1.70 3.18
CA LYS A 162 1.65 -3.00 3.84
C LYS A 162 1.95 -4.15 2.88
N LEU A 163 1.22 -4.25 1.76
CA LEU A 163 1.34 -5.42 0.86
C LEU A 163 2.51 -5.33 -0.10
N HIS A 164 3.02 -4.12 -0.36
CA HIS A 164 4.06 -3.92 -1.37
C HIS A 164 5.29 -3.19 -0.81
N LEU A 165 5.15 -1.97 -0.28
CA LEU A 165 6.31 -1.16 0.08
C LEU A 165 7.09 -1.74 1.26
N LEU A 166 6.40 -2.15 2.33
CA LEU A 166 7.03 -2.67 3.54
C LEU A 166 7.81 -3.99 3.29
N PRO A 167 7.25 -5.01 2.60
CA PRO A 167 8.02 -6.18 2.19
C PRO A 167 9.26 -5.85 1.36
N LEU A 168 9.15 -4.90 0.42
CA LEU A 168 10.29 -4.46 -0.40
C LEU A 168 11.37 -3.76 0.42
N ALA A 169 10.99 -2.96 1.42
CA ALA A 169 11.93 -2.32 2.32
C ALA A 169 12.71 -3.35 3.12
N HIS A 170 12.03 -4.35 3.71
CA HIS A 170 12.69 -5.44 4.46
C HIS A 170 13.64 -6.28 3.59
N LEU A 171 13.31 -6.50 2.32
CA LEU A 171 14.18 -7.24 1.40
C LEU A 171 15.46 -6.48 1.03
N LYS A 172 15.46 -5.15 1.11
CA LYS A 172 16.63 -4.31 0.81
C LYS A 172 17.38 -3.87 2.06
N ASP A 173 16.90 -4.22 3.24
CA ASP A 173 17.59 -3.97 4.50
C ASP A 173 18.71 -5.01 4.71
N PRO A 174 19.99 -4.61 4.72
CA PRO A 174 21.11 -5.54 4.87
C PRO A 174 21.17 -6.23 6.25
N GLU A 175 20.34 -5.87 7.23
CA GLU A 175 20.43 -6.40 8.60
C GLU A 175 19.72 -7.74 8.83
N THR A 176 18.90 -8.26 7.90
CA THR A 176 18.16 -9.53 8.12
C THR A 176 18.92 -10.79 7.71
N LYS A 177 20.26 -10.78 7.85
CA LYS A 177 21.10 -11.99 7.84
C LYS A 177 21.89 -12.09 9.14
N THR A 178 21.23 -12.12 10.29
CA THR A 178 21.78 -12.79 11.49
C THR A 178 20.68 -13.06 12.50
N SER A 179 20.85 -14.17 13.22
CA SER A 179 20.08 -14.59 14.39
C SER A 179 18.76 -15.33 14.11
N GLN A 180 18.89 -16.60 13.72
CA GLN A 180 18.35 -17.71 14.55
C GLN A 180 18.89 -19.05 14.05
N LYS A 181 20.17 -19.31 14.33
CA LYS A 181 20.68 -20.68 14.40
C LYS A 181 21.86 -20.73 15.37
N GLU A 182 21.77 -21.66 16.33
CA GLU A 182 22.73 -22.00 17.39
C GLU A 182 22.83 -20.98 18.55
N LYS A 183 22.90 -21.36 19.83
CA LYS A 183 23.10 -22.63 20.51
C LYS A 183 22.67 -22.43 21.97
N LYS A 184 22.14 -23.48 22.61
CA LYS A 184 22.12 -23.62 24.08
C LYS A 184 23.50 -23.24 24.64
N SER A 185 23.57 -22.20 25.47
CA SER A 185 24.73 -21.94 26.33
C SER A 185 24.38 -22.31 27.77
N THR A 186 25.04 -23.35 28.25
CA THR A 186 25.19 -23.73 29.66
C THR A 186 25.82 -22.56 30.43
N PRO A 187 25.38 -22.26 31.68
CA PRO A 187 25.96 -21.16 32.44
C PRO A 187 27.26 -21.60 33.12
N ALA A 188 28.38 -20.93 32.81
CA ALA A 188 29.62 -21.01 33.57
C ALA A 188 29.78 -19.78 34.48
N LYS A 189 29.61 -19.99 35.79
CA LYS A 189 29.97 -19.14 36.93
C LYS A 189 30.44 -20.16 37.99
N GLU A 190 31.61 -20.11 38.64
CA GLU A 190 32.35 -19.03 39.28
C GLU A 190 33.80 -19.53 39.53
N LYS A 191 34.82 -18.67 39.36
CA LYS A 191 36.11 -18.83 40.04
C LYS A 191 36.28 -17.68 41.03
N LYS A 192 36.37 -18.05 42.30
CA LYS A 192 36.57 -17.21 43.48
C LYS A 192 38.05 -16.79 43.60
N PRO A 193 38.39 -15.60 44.12
CA PRO A 193 39.77 -15.15 44.29
C PRO A 193 40.33 -15.62 45.64
N THR A 194 41.62 -15.97 45.67
CA THR A 194 42.38 -16.11 46.92
C THR A 194 43.62 -15.23 46.84
N SER A 195 43.65 -14.25 47.73
CA SER A 195 44.79 -13.43 48.09
C SER A 195 45.75 -14.20 48.99
N ASP A 196 47.04 -14.08 48.73
CA ASP A 196 48.17 -14.13 49.68
C ASP A 196 49.34 -13.50 48.91
N GLY A 197 50.09 -12.47 49.33
CA GLY A 197 50.43 -12.02 50.66
C GLY A 197 51.93 -12.22 50.91
N LYS A 198 52.82 -11.32 50.42
CA LYS A 198 54.09 -10.91 51.09
C LYS A 198 54.99 -10.00 50.22
N LYS A 199 55.20 -8.76 50.73
CA LYS A 199 56.48 -8.10 51.10
C LYS A 199 57.77 -8.60 50.40
N ALA A 200 58.74 -7.79 49.98
CA ALA A 200 59.10 -6.41 50.35
C ALA A 200 60.22 -5.87 49.42
N ALA A 201 60.33 -4.53 49.39
CA ALA A 201 61.57 -3.72 49.33
C ALA A 201 62.45 -3.86 48.05
N SER A 202 63.17 -2.88 47.52
CA SER A 202 63.71 -1.61 48.02
C SER A 202 64.39 -0.91 46.82
N LYS A 203 64.43 0.43 46.84
CA LYS A 203 65.49 1.31 46.29
C LYS A 203 65.68 1.37 44.76
N GLU A 204 65.47 2.54 44.14
CA GLU A 204 66.41 3.68 44.05
C GLU A 204 67.25 3.61 42.76
N LYS A 205 66.93 4.43 41.76
CA LYS A 205 67.85 5.44 41.21
C LYS A 205 67.26 6.24 40.06
N LYS A 206 67.47 7.55 40.17
CA LYS A 206 67.50 8.55 39.09
C LYS A 206 68.31 8.08 37.87
N SER A 207 67.83 8.41 36.68
CA SER A 207 68.39 9.48 35.85
C SER A 207 67.39 9.94 34.81
#